data_AF-A0A9D6ZB05-F1
#
_entry.id   AF-A0A9D6ZB05-F1
#
_cell.length_a   1.000
_cell.length_b   1.000
_cell.length_c   1.000
_cell.angle_alpha   90.00
_cell.angle_beta   90.00
_cell.angle_gamma   90.00
#
_symmetry.space_group_name_H-M   'P 1'
#
loop_
_entity.id
_entity.type
_entity.pdbx_description
1 polymer ?
#
loop_
_entity_poly.entity_id
_entity_poly.type
_entity_poly.pdbx_seq_one_letter_code
_entity_poly.pdbx_strand_id
1 'polypeptide(L)'
;MDKGAHFYKCDFQVHTPRDLNWSGENATTADERKVYAEELIRSCREKGIGALAITDHHDFVFFPYIKKAAESEQDTYGNKIESERKIIVFPGLELTLATPPCQALLILDTNFPENLLHGVLTTLAITPYTKW
;
A
#
# COMPACT_ATOMS: atom_id res chain seq x y z
N MET A 1 -14.83 -25.29 10.46
CA MET A 1 -14.59 -24.27 9.42
C MET A 1 -15.82 -23.41 9.34
N ASP A 2 -15.63 -22.11 9.57
CA ASP A 2 -16.65 -21.13 9.22
C ASP A 2 -16.93 -21.22 7.71
N LYS A 3 -18.21 -21.23 7.35
CA LYS A 3 -18.69 -21.34 5.96
C LYS A 3 -19.63 -20.19 5.59
N GLY A 4 -19.68 -19.15 6.43
CA GLY A 4 -20.48 -17.97 6.20
C GLY A 4 -19.82 -16.98 5.25
N ALA A 5 -20.59 -15.95 4.88
CA ALA A 5 -20.03 -14.76 4.24
C ALA A 5 -19.33 -13.91 5.31
N HIS A 6 -18.09 -13.50 5.04
CA HIS A 6 -17.31 -12.62 5.89
C HIS A 6 -17.24 -11.23 5.26
N PHE A 7 -17.45 -10.19 6.06
CA PHE A 7 -17.27 -8.80 5.65
C PHE A 7 -15.91 -8.30 6.13
N TYR A 8 -15.13 -7.75 5.21
CA TYR A 8 -13.84 -7.15 5.50
C TYR A 8 -13.92 -5.65 5.24
N LYS A 9 -13.49 -4.86 6.22
CA LYS A 9 -13.31 -3.42 6.04
C LYS A 9 -12.00 -3.19 5.29
N CYS A 10 -12.06 -2.45 4.20
CA CYS A 10 -10.93 -2.22 3.32
C CYS A 10 -10.74 -0.73 3.03
N ASP A 11 -9.51 -0.33 2.73
CA ASP A 11 -9.18 1.01 2.22
C ASP A 11 -8.33 0.91 0.95
N PHE A 12 -8.96 1.08 -0.20
CA PHE A 12 -8.31 0.85 -1.50
C PHE A 12 -7.83 2.12 -2.19
N GLN A 13 -7.80 3.25 -1.47
CA GLN A 13 -7.23 4.49 -1.96
C GLN A 13 -6.39 5.13 -0.86
N VAL A 14 -5.18 4.62 -0.66
CA VAL A 14 -4.25 5.08 0.37
C VAL A 14 -3.01 5.70 -0.28
N HIS A 15 -2.81 6.99 0.00
CA HIS A 15 -1.58 7.72 -0.31
C HIS A 15 -0.61 7.68 0.87
N THR A 16 0.67 7.78 0.56
CA THR A 16 1.79 7.76 1.49
C THR A 16 2.56 9.08 1.40
N PRO A 17 3.60 9.27 2.24
CA PRO A 17 4.50 10.42 2.12
C PRO A 17 5.24 10.53 0.77
N ARG A 18 5.11 9.53 -0.13
CA ARG A 18 5.58 9.63 -1.51
C ARG A 18 4.74 10.59 -2.35
N ASP A 19 3.48 10.77 -1.99
CA ASP A 19 2.56 11.60 -2.75
C ASP A 19 2.94 13.08 -2.72
N LEU A 20 2.86 13.75 -3.88
CA LEU A 20 3.24 15.17 -3.97
C LEU A 20 2.33 16.10 -3.16
N ASN A 21 1.08 15.68 -2.92
CA ASN A 21 0.12 16.45 -2.12
C ASN A 21 0.06 15.99 -0.66
N TRP A 22 1.03 15.19 -0.22
CA TRP A 22 1.11 14.76 1.18
C TRP A 22 1.28 15.96 2.11
N SER A 23 0.43 16.02 3.14
CA SER A 23 0.41 17.11 4.13
C SER A 23 0.99 16.73 5.49
N GLY A 24 1.47 15.50 5.66
CA GLY A 24 2.09 15.00 6.89
C GLY A 24 3.61 15.09 6.89
N GLU A 25 4.24 14.49 7.90
CA GLU A 25 5.70 14.34 7.92
C GLU A 25 6.16 13.48 6.74
N ASN A 26 7.30 13.85 6.15
CA ASN A 26 7.90 13.08 5.08
C ASN A 26 8.58 11.83 5.63
N ALA A 27 8.63 10.78 4.81
CA ALA A 27 9.45 9.59 5.06
C ALA A 27 10.32 9.29 3.83
N THR A 28 11.52 9.85 3.83
CA THR A 28 12.43 9.91 2.69
C THR A 28 13.44 8.78 2.69
N THR A 29 13.99 8.43 3.85
CA THR A 29 14.98 7.36 3.99
C THR A 29 14.32 5.99 4.11
N ALA A 30 15.08 4.91 3.89
CA ALA A 30 14.56 3.55 4.04
C ALA A 30 14.06 3.27 5.47
N ASP A 31 14.72 3.83 6.48
CA ASP A 31 14.32 3.67 7.89
C ASP A 31 13.05 4.46 8.21
N GLU A 32 12.94 5.71 7.73
CA GLU A 32 11.71 6.50 7.89
C GLU A 32 10.51 5.82 7.21
N ARG A 33 10.70 5.29 6.00
CA ARG A 33 9.65 4.54 5.27
C ARG A 33 9.21 3.30 6.03
N LYS A 34 10.16 2.59 6.64
CA LYS A 34 9.88 1.42 7.47
C LYS A 34 9.07 1.81 8.70
N VAL A 35 9.45 2.87 9.42
CA VAL A 35 8.72 3.36 10.61
C VAL A 35 7.29 3.74 10.22
N TYR A 36 7.13 4.54 9.17
CA TYR A 36 5.80 4.91 8.66
C TYR A 36 4.95 3.69 8.29
N ALA A 37 5.55 2.70 7.61
CA ALA A 37 4.86 1.48 7.21
C ALA A 37 4.35 0.68 8.43
N GLU A 38 5.17 0.54 9.48
CA GLU A 38 4.79 -0.14 10.72
C GLU A 38 3.65 0.60 11.45
N GLU A 39 3.70 1.93 11.48
CA GLU A 39 2.65 2.76 12.06
C GLU A 39 1.32 2.68 11.29
N LEU A 40 1.38 2.70 9.95
CA LEU A 40 0.20 2.55 9.09
C LEU A 40 -0.49 1.22 9.36
N ILE A 41 0.25 0.11 9.35
CA ILE A 41 -0.29 -1.23 9.61
C ILE A 41 -0.90 -1.32 11.01
N ARG A 42 -0.23 -0.77 12.03
CA ARG A 42 -0.78 -0.69 13.39
C ARG A 42 -2.10 0.08 13.41
N SER A 43 -2.17 1.23 12.73
CA SER A 43 -3.38 2.04 12.68
C SER A 43 -4.52 1.34 11.93
N CYS A 44 -4.21 0.63 10.84
CA CYS A 44 -5.18 -0.21 10.13
C CYS A 44 -5.75 -1.28 11.06
N ARG A 45 -4.91 -1.95 11.85
CA ARG A 45 -5.34 -2.97 12.84
C ARG A 45 -6.31 -2.38 13.86
N GLU A 46 -5.96 -1.25 14.46
CA GLU A 46 -6.78 -0.54 15.45
C GLU A 46 -8.14 -0.12 14.86
N LYS A 47 -8.17 0.26 13.58
CA LYS A 47 -9.38 0.67 12.85
C LYS A 47 -10.18 -0.50 12.26
N GLY A 48 -9.71 -1.74 12.45
CA GLY A 48 -10.31 -2.96 11.91
C GLY A 48 -10.23 -3.07 10.39
N ILE A 49 -9.28 -2.39 9.74
CA ILE A 49 -9.02 -2.51 8.30
C ILE A 49 -8.25 -3.81 8.06
N GLY A 50 -8.86 -4.73 7.30
CA GLY A 50 -8.28 -6.03 6.97
C GLY A 50 -7.53 -6.06 5.65
N ALA A 51 -7.73 -5.06 4.79
CA ALA A 51 -7.01 -4.93 3.54
C ALA A 51 -6.86 -3.47 3.12
N LEU A 52 -5.75 -3.13 2.45
CA LEU A 52 -5.54 -1.82 1.85
C LEU A 52 -4.78 -1.90 0.52
N ALA A 53 -4.97 -0.89 -0.33
CA ALA A 53 -4.19 -0.71 -1.55
C ALA A 53 -3.37 0.59 -1.44
N ILE A 54 -2.07 0.48 -1.70
CA ILE A 54 -1.19 1.65 -1.75
C ILE A 54 -1.27 2.22 -3.15
N THR A 55 -1.83 3.41 -3.29
CA THR A 55 -2.20 4.03 -4.57
C THR A 55 -1.63 5.44 -4.66
N ASP A 56 -0.35 5.58 -4.36
CA ASP A 56 0.38 6.84 -4.61
C ASP A 56 0.19 7.26 -6.08
N HIS A 57 0.19 8.58 -6.34
CA HIS A 57 0.14 9.07 -7.71
C HIS A 57 1.34 8.53 -8.49
N HIS A 58 1.10 7.69 -9.49
CA HIS A 58 2.12 7.23 -10.44
C HIS A 58 3.39 6.56 -9.83
N ASP A 59 3.32 6.03 -8.60
CA ASP A 59 4.50 5.53 -7.90
C ASP A 59 4.20 4.28 -7.02
N PHE A 60 5.20 3.42 -6.82
CA PHE A 60 5.11 2.20 -6.00
C PHE A 60 6.08 2.16 -4.82
N VAL A 61 6.86 3.22 -4.57
CA VAL A 61 8.02 3.19 -3.66
C VAL A 61 7.68 2.70 -2.26
N PHE A 62 6.52 3.04 -1.70
CA PHE A 62 6.15 2.61 -0.35
C PHE A 62 5.55 1.20 -0.27
N PHE A 63 5.05 0.65 -1.38
CA PHE A 63 4.38 -0.65 -1.37
C PHE A 63 5.23 -1.77 -0.75
N PRO A 64 6.52 -1.97 -1.10
CA PRO A 64 7.34 -3.03 -0.50
C PRO A 64 7.52 -2.87 1.01
N TYR A 65 7.62 -1.63 1.51
CA TYR A 65 7.79 -1.36 2.95
C TYR A 65 6.51 -1.72 3.71
N ILE A 66 5.35 -1.31 3.18
CA ILE A 66 4.06 -1.54 3.82
C ILE A 66 3.66 -3.02 3.76
N LYS A 67 3.87 -3.68 2.62
CA LYS A 67 3.69 -5.14 2.51
C LYS A 67 4.55 -5.88 3.52
N LYS A 68 5.84 -5.53 3.61
CA LYS A 68 6.75 -6.14 4.60
C LYS A 68 6.29 -5.91 6.03
N ALA A 69 5.84 -4.70 6.37
CA ALA A 69 5.32 -4.38 7.69
C ALA A 69 4.10 -5.25 8.05
N ALA A 70 3.17 -5.45 7.10
CA ALA A 70 2.02 -6.34 7.29
C ALA A 70 2.43 -7.81 7.44
N GLU A 71 3.42 -8.27 6.68
CA GLU A 71 3.94 -9.64 6.77
C GLU A 71 4.65 -9.92 8.10
N SER A 72 5.32 -8.90 8.66
CA SER A 72 6.06 -8.96 9.92
C SER A 72 5.27 -8.52 11.15
N GLU A 73 3.99 -8.18 11.00
CA GLU A 73 3.13 -7.70 12.09
C GLU A 73 3.14 -8.67 13.28
N GLN A 74 3.23 -8.09 14.48
CA GLN A 74 3.15 -8.80 15.75
C GLN A 74 2.01 -8.25 16.61
N ASP A 75 1.45 -9.11 17.46
CA ASP A 75 0.49 -8.70 18.47
C ASP A 75 1.17 -7.96 19.64
N THR A 76 0.38 -7.51 20.61
CA THR A 76 0.85 -6.80 21.82
C THR A 76 1.79 -7.63 22.71
N TYR A 77 1.86 -8.94 22.50
CA TYR A 77 2.72 -9.87 23.22
C TYR A 77 3.97 -10.26 22.42
N GLY A 78 4.15 -9.70 21.21
CA GLY A 78 5.26 -10.01 20.32
C GLY A 78 5.08 -11.29 19.50
N ASN A 79 3.90 -11.92 19.53
CA ASN A 79 3.63 -13.09 18.69
C ASN A 79 3.29 -12.64 17.27
N LYS A 80 3.70 -13.43 16.28
CA LYS A 80 3.31 -13.18 14.89
C LYS A 80 1.81 -13.30 14.72
N ILE A 81 1.22 -12.40 13.93
CA ILE A 81 -0.18 -12.51 13.52
C ILE A 81 -0.38 -13.73 12.62
N GLU A 82 -1.44 -14.50 12.89
CA GLU A 82 -1.89 -15.63 12.08
C GLU A 82 -2.11 -15.20 10.63
N SER A 83 -1.73 -16.06 9.67
CA SER A 83 -1.76 -15.75 8.25
C SER A 83 -3.13 -15.26 7.76
N GLU A 84 -4.21 -15.85 8.29
CA GLU A 84 -5.60 -15.54 7.96
C GLU A 84 -6.07 -14.19 8.52
N ARG A 85 -5.33 -13.63 9.48
CA ARG A 85 -5.64 -12.36 10.15
C ARG A 85 -4.74 -11.22 9.72
N LYS A 86 -3.66 -11.50 8.97
CA LYS A 86 -2.74 -10.47 8.47
C LYS A 86 -3.48 -9.49 7.57
N ILE A 87 -3.08 -8.23 7.66
CA ILE A 87 -3.61 -7.20 6.77
C ILE A 87 -3.09 -7.47 5.36
N ILE A 88 -4.00 -7.48 4.39
CA ILE A 88 -3.66 -7.71 2.99
C ILE A 88 -3.29 -6.38 2.33
N VAL A 89 -2.11 -6.30 1.73
CA VAL A 89 -1.63 -5.08 1.05
C VAL A 89 -1.59 -5.32 -0.45
N PHE A 90 -2.33 -4.52 -1.20
CA PHE A 90 -2.35 -4.55 -2.66
C PHE A 90 -1.41 -3.47 -3.24
N PRO A 91 -0.60 -3.80 -4.26
CA PRO A 91 0.10 -2.79 -5.04
C PRO A 91 -0.91 -2.06 -5.93
N GLY A 92 -0.90 -0.73 -5.92
CA GLY A 92 -1.73 0.05 -6.83
C GLY A 92 -1.13 1.39 -7.23
N LEU A 93 -1.84 2.11 -8.08
CA LEU A 93 -1.51 3.44 -8.57
C LEU A 93 -2.79 4.26 -8.65
N GLU A 94 -2.69 5.54 -8.30
CA GLU A 94 -3.62 6.53 -8.80
C GLU A 94 -3.07 7.13 -10.11
N LEU A 95 -3.85 6.98 -11.18
CA LEU A 95 -3.52 7.39 -12.54
C LEU A 95 -4.29 8.65 -12.90
N THR A 96 -3.58 9.72 -13.27
CA THR A 96 -4.20 10.86 -13.97
C THR A 96 -4.32 10.59 -15.47
N LEU A 97 -5.54 10.53 -15.97
CA LEU A 97 -5.87 10.38 -17.39
C LEU A 97 -6.16 11.75 -18.01
N ALA A 98 -5.74 11.98 -19.24
CA ALA A 98 -5.83 13.30 -19.88
C ALA A 98 -7.12 13.52 -20.69
N THR A 99 -7.79 12.48 -21.20
CA THR A 99 -8.94 12.63 -22.10
C THR A 99 -9.96 11.48 -21.93
N PRO A 100 -11.11 11.71 -21.26
CA PRO A 100 -11.42 12.91 -20.46
C PRO A 100 -10.47 13.03 -19.25
N PRO A 101 -10.25 14.25 -18.72
CA PRO A 101 -9.50 14.43 -17.49
C PRO A 101 -10.18 13.72 -16.32
N CYS A 102 -9.55 12.68 -15.77
CA CYS A 102 -10.04 11.99 -14.58
C CYS A 102 -8.91 11.24 -13.85
N GLN A 103 -9.18 10.84 -12.60
CA GLN A 103 -8.33 9.90 -11.87
C GLN A 103 -8.88 8.48 -12.01
N ALA A 104 -7.99 7.49 -12.06
CA ALA A 104 -8.34 6.07 -12.06
C ALA A 104 -7.43 5.29 -11.12
N LEU A 105 -8.00 4.36 -10.37
CA LEU A 105 -7.23 3.43 -9.54
C LEU A 105 -6.89 2.19 -10.36
N LEU A 106 -5.60 1.87 -10.46
CA LEU A 106 -5.11 0.57 -10.91
C LEU A 106 -4.67 -0.20 -9.67
N ILE A 107 -5.28 -1.35 -9.40
CA ILE A 107 -4.90 -2.23 -8.29
C ILE A 107 -4.52 -3.58 -8.89
N LEU A 108 -3.32 -4.05 -8.56
CA LEU A 108 -2.78 -5.33 -8.98
C LEU A 108 -3.05 -6.39 -7.92
N ASP A 109 -2.98 -7.67 -8.30
CA ASP A 109 -3.07 -8.77 -7.33
C ASP A 109 -1.96 -8.68 -6.27
N THR A 110 -2.29 -9.12 -5.05
CA THR A 110 -1.38 -9.05 -3.89
C THR A 110 -0.11 -9.88 -4.06
N ASN A 111 -0.15 -10.88 -4.95
CA ASN A 111 0.97 -11.73 -5.31
C ASN A 111 1.70 -11.28 -6.58
N PHE A 112 1.38 -10.11 -7.13
CA PHE A 112 2.09 -9.56 -8.27
C PHE A 112 3.59 -9.41 -7.93
N PRO A 113 4.51 -9.89 -8.78
CA PRO A 113 5.94 -9.87 -8.48
C PRO A 113 6.49 -8.44 -8.35
N GLU A 114 7.08 -8.11 -7.20
CA GLU A 114 7.61 -6.76 -6.90
C GLU A 114 8.66 -6.30 -7.91
N ASN A 115 9.49 -7.22 -8.42
CA ASN A 115 10.49 -6.91 -9.43
C ASN A 115 9.91 -6.52 -10.79
N LEU A 116 8.60 -6.71 -11.01
CA LEU A 116 7.90 -6.33 -12.23
C LEU A 116 7.11 -5.02 -12.10
N LEU A 117 6.99 -4.43 -10.91
CA LEU A 117 6.21 -3.20 -10.69
C LEU A 117 6.71 -2.04 -11.54
N HIS A 118 8.03 -1.91 -11.71
CA HIS A 118 8.61 -0.90 -12.59
C HIS A 118 8.24 -1.12 -14.08
N GLY A 119 8.05 -2.38 -14.48
CA GLY A 119 7.57 -2.72 -15.81
C GLY A 119 6.14 -2.26 -16.06
N VAL A 120 5.29 -2.21 -15.02
CA VAL A 120 3.93 -1.64 -15.11
C VAL A 120 3.99 -0.15 -15.43
N LEU A 121 4.82 0.61 -14.72
CA LEU A 121 5.02 2.04 -15.00
C LEU A 121 5.51 2.27 -16.43
N THR A 122 6.50 1.48 -16.87
CA THR A 122 7.04 1.54 -18.22
C THR A 122 5.96 1.24 -19.27
N THR A 123 5.12 0.23 -19.04
CA THR A 123 4.03 -0.16 -19.95
C THR A 123 2.98 0.95 -20.09
N LEU A 124 2.73 1.70 -19.02
CA LEU A 124 1.81 2.84 -19.01
C LEU A 124 2.45 4.14 -19.48
N ALA A 125 3.71 4.12 -19.93
CA ALA A 125 4.50 5.29 -20.29
C ALA A 125 4.56 6.36 -19.16
N ILE A 126 4.59 5.90 -17.91
CA ILE A 126 4.69 6.73 -16.72
C ILE A 126 6.17 6.87 -16.34
N THR A 127 6.63 8.11 -16.25
CA THR A 127 7.94 8.43 -15.66
C THR A 127 7.76 8.60 -14.15
N PRO A 128 8.45 7.80 -13.31
CA PRO A 128 8.38 7.96 -11.86
C PRO A 128 8.82 9.36 -11.41
N TYR A 129 8.32 9.81 -10.27
CA TYR A 129 8.77 11.08 -9.70
C TYR A 129 10.25 11.06 -9.33
N THR A 130 10.91 12.20 -9.54
CA THR A 130 12.31 12.45 -9.16
C THR A 130 12.46 13.02 -7.74
N LYS A 131 11.36 13.35 -7.05
CA LYS A 131 11.29 13.58 -5.60
C LYS A 131 10.66 12.31 -4.98
N TRP A 132 11.18 11.56 -4.01
CA TRP A 132 12.44 11.53 -3.26
C TRP A 132 13.26 10.28 -3.58
#